data_AF-A0A1N7FTC0-F1
#
_entry.id   AF-A0A1N7FTC0-F1
#
_cell.length_a   1.000
_cell.length_b   1.000
_cell.length_c   1.000
_cell.angle_alpha   90.00
_cell.angle_beta   90.00
_cell.angle_gamma   90.00
#
_symmetry.space_group_name_H-M   'P 1'
#
loop_
_entity.id
_entity.type
_entity.pdbx_description
1 polymer ?
#
loop_
_entity_poly.entity_id
_entity_poly.type
_entity_poly.pdbx_seq_one_letter_code
_entity_poly.pdbx_strand_id
1 'polypeptide(L)'
;MASVERSTTRSRSWSAWAGSREELLKIGAELEKLYEQRRQAILAEYDRETDRIVKECLDSEDEILAQVRNERRQGDRVNYESRWQFTVTLSDGPEEVTGPVREVFQEFDRRTHTKVTFSGAAGPVDKERDRVKVEFEKAHPEAVFLHVRSTDPGWARQVMSKMSDEIGMGSPWWAFLYTPLGRSLYRGISWSVIYFSLYSLFSPIFPSKEDPAFNQVVGIVALLLGALLLAWAVNNRRSLNWMLPSFEVTDGGQPTGTRFLLYIAGLALAFAAGIIVNRIS
;
A
#
# COMPACT_ATOMS: atom_id res chain seq x y z
N MET A 1 -40.83 -10.59 -8.47
CA MET A 1 -39.64 -11.34 -8.94
C MET A 1 -38.42 -10.71 -8.31
N ALA A 2 -37.57 -11.46 -7.60
CA ALA A 2 -36.34 -10.90 -7.03
C ALA A 2 -35.30 -10.69 -8.14
N SER A 3 -34.84 -9.45 -8.35
CA SER A 3 -33.75 -9.19 -9.29
C SER A 3 -32.44 -9.71 -8.70
N VAL A 4 -31.74 -10.59 -9.41
CA VAL A 4 -30.40 -11.04 -9.03
C VAL A 4 -29.43 -9.87 -9.23
N GLU A 5 -28.97 -9.26 -8.14
CA GLU A 5 -27.99 -8.18 -8.17
C GLU A 5 -26.57 -8.78 -8.24
N ARG A 6 -25.87 -8.55 -9.35
CA ARG A 6 -24.48 -9.00 -9.53
C ARG A 6 -23.54 -7.91 -9.01
N SER A 7 -22.57 -8.28 -8.17
CA SER A 7 -21.49 -7.39 -7.75
C SER A 7 -20.13 -8.02 -8.09
N THR A 8 -19.16 -7.16 -8.41
CA THR A 8 -17.77 -7.55 -8.65
C THR A 8 -16.93 -7.06 -7.50
N THR A 9 -16.14 -7.97 -6.93
CA THR A 9 -15.16 -7.65 -5.88
C THR A 9 -13.76 -7.87 -6.43
N ARG A 10 -12.88 -6.88 -6.25
CA ARG A 10 -11.47 -6.94 -6.63
C ARG A 10 -10.61 -6.45 -5.48
N SER A 11 -9.47 -7.09 -5.30
CA SER A 11 -8.48 -6.67 -4.32
C SER A 11 -7.06 -6.85 -4.84
N ARG A 12 -6.15 -6.02 -4.36
CA ARG A 12 -4.71 -6.15 -4.57
C ARG A 12 -4.00 -5.58 -3.36
N SER A 13 -2.82 -6.10 -3.10
CA SER A 13 -1.98 -5.63 -2.04
C SER A 13 -0.54 -5.45 -2.48
N TRP A 14 0.16 -4.62 -1.71
CA TRP A 14 1.58 -4.35 -1.86
C TRP A 14 2.26 -4.67 -0.54
N SER A 15 3.38 -5.36 -0.64
CA SER A 15 4.12 -5.82 0.53
C SER A 15 4.89 -4.71 1.24
N ALA A 16 5.30 -3.69 0.48
CA ALA A 16 5.89 -2.48 1.00
C ALA A 16 5.46 -1.26 0.18
N TRP A 17 5.43 -0.09 0.82
CA TRP A 17 5.19 1.20 0.21
C TRP A 17 5.98 2.27 0.96
N ALA A 18 6.68 3.10 0.21
CA ALA A 18 7.43 4.23 0.75
C ALA A 18 7.25 5.42 -0.19
N GLY A 19 6.72 6.51 0.34
CA GLY A 19 6.41 7.69 -0.44
C GLY A 19 6.30 8.94 0.41
N SER A 20 5.94 10.07 -0.18
CA SER A 20 5.79 11.33 0.53
C SER A 20 4.36 11.57 1.02
N ARG A 21 4.19 12.54 1.93
CA ARG A 21 2.85 13.01 2.32
C ARG A 21 2.07 13.55 1.11
N GLU A 22 2.74 14.21 0.18
CA GLU A 22 2.14 14.73 -1.04
C GLU A 22 1.64 13.61 -1.96
N GLU A 23 2.37 12.49 -2.03
CA GLU A 23 1.94 11.31 -2.79
C GLU A 23 0.71 10.66 -2.16
N LEU A 24 0.64 10.55 -0.83
CA LEU A 24 -0.58 10.07 -0.14
C LEU A 24 -1.79 10.99 -0.41
N LEU A 25 -1.57 12.31 -0.37
CA LEU A 25 -2.60 13.29 -0.73
C LEU A 25 -3.05 13.13 -2.19
N LYS A 26 -2.11 12.90 -3.10
CA LYS A 26 -2.40 12.65 -4.53
C LYS A 26 -3.24 11.39 -4.71
N ILE A 27 -2.88 10.30 -4.03
CA ILE A 27 -3.63 9.03 -4.03
C ILE A 27 -5.05 9.27 -3.52
N GLY A 28 -5.19 9.97 -2.39
CA GLY A 28 -6.50 10.33 -1.82
C GLY A 28 -7.34 11.17 -2.78
N ALA A 29 -6.76 12.20 -3.39
CA ALA A 29 -7.45 13.09 -4.31
C ALA A 29 -7.87 12.41 -5.63
N GLU A 30 -7.04 11.54 -6.21
CA GLU A 30 -7.44 10.79 -7.41
C GLU A 30 -8.54 9.76 -7.08
N LEU A 31 -8.50 9.14 -5.90
CA LEU A 31 -9.56 8.23 -5.46
C LEU A 31 -10.88 8.97 -5.20
N GLU A 32 -10.83 10.12 -4.52
CA GLU A 32 -11.97 11.01 -4.30
C GLU A 32 -12.59 11.43 -5.64
N LYS A 33 -11.75 11.81 -6.61
CA LYS A 33 -12.20 12.18 -7.96
C LYS A 33 -12.87 11.02 -8.69
N LEU A 34 -12.33 9.80 -8.62
CA LEU A 34 -12.95 8.61 -9.22
C LEU A 34 -14.28 8.26 -8.57
N TYR A 35 -14.38 8.47 -7.27
CA TYR A 35 -15.61 8.30 -6.51
C TYR A 35 -16.65 9.36 -6.85
N GLU A 36 -16.23 10.62 -6.99
CA GLU A 36 -17.09 11.73 -7.42
C GLU A 36 -17.62 11.55 -8.84
N GLN A 37 -16.78 11.09 -9.77
CA GLN A 37 -17.21 10.75 -11.13
C GLN A 37 -18.28 9.65 -11.11
N ARG A 38 -18.15 8.67 -10.22
CA ARG A 38 -19.13 7.59 -10.05
C ARG A 38 -20.45 8.12 -9.48
N ARG A 39 -20.36 8.98 -8.45
CA ARG A 39 -21.51 9.68 -7.86
C ARG A 39 -22.30 10.42 -8.92
N GLN A 40 -21.63 11.24 -9.72
CA GLN A 40 -22.25 12.02 -10.80
C GLN A 40 -22.90 11.13 -11.87
N ALA A 41 -22.23 10.04 -12.27
CA ALA A 41 -22.78 9.10 -13.25
C ALA A 41 -24.09 8.44 -12.76
N ILE A 42 -24.13 8.03 -11.48
CA ILE A 42 -25.33 7.42 -10.89
C ILE A 42 -26.45 8.44 -10.72
N LEU A 43 -26.13 9.66 -10.27
CA LEU A 43 -27.13 10.73 -10.17
C LEU A 43 -27.73 11.05 -11.55
N ALA A 44 -26.91 11.09 -12.61
CA ALA A 44 -27.38 11.29 -13.97
C ALA A 44 -28.20 10.11 -14.52
N GLU A 45 -27.94 8.88 -14.11
CA GLU A 45 -28.78 7.72 -14.43
C GLU A 45 -30.12 7.78 -13.70
N TYR A 46 -30.09 8.10 -12.40
CA TYR A 46 -31.29 8.30 -11.59
C TYR A 46 -32.18 9.42 -12.15
N ASP A 47 -31.59 10.54 -12.54
CA ASP A 47 -32.33 11.66 -13.13
C ASP A 47 -32.99 11.27 -14.46
N ARG A 48 -32.29 10.53 -15.33
CA ARG A 48 -32.84 10.02 -16.60
C ARG A 48 -34.00 9.04 -16.41
N GLU A 49 -33.85 8.09 -15.49
CA GLU A 49 -34.91 7.11 -15.20
C GLU A 49 -36.13 7.79 -14.60
N THR A 50 -35.93 8.75 -13.70
CA THR A 50 -37.02 9.51 -13.10
C THR A 50 -37.73 10.39 -14.13
N ASP A 51 -37.00 11.08 -15.02
CA ASP A 51 -37.58 11.87 -16.10
C ASP A 51 -38.44 11.03 -17.03
N ARG A 52 -38.01 9.79 -17.33
CA ARG A 52 -38.79 8.84 -18.12
C ARG A 52 -40.11 8.50 -17.43
N ILE A 53 -40.06 8.13 -16.15
CA ILE A 53 -41.25 7.78 -15.36
C ILE A 53 -42.20 8.98 -15.24
N VAL A 54 -41.68 10.20 -15.09
CA VAL A 54 -42.50 11.42 -15.02
C VAL A 54 -43.17 11.70 -16.36
N LYS A 55 -42.45 11.58 -17.48
CA LYS A 55 -43.04 11.73 -18.83
C LYS A 55 -44.16 10.73 -19.09
N GLU A 56 -43.93 9.45 -18.76
CA GLU A 56 -44.94 8.39 -18.90
C GLU A 56 -46.22 8.68 -18.07
N CYS A 57 -46.14 9.50 -17.01
CA CYS A 57 -47.30 9.91 -16.21
C CYS A 57 -47.90 11.26 -16.62
N LEU A 58 -47.14 12.17 -17.22
CA LEU A 58 -47.72 13.40 -17.77
C LEU A 58 -48.62 13.12 -18.97
N ASP A 59 -48.31 12.06 -19.72
CA ASP A 59 -49.17 11.56 -20.79
C ASP A 59 -50.50 10.97 -20.25
N SER A 60 -50.66 10.80 -18.92
CA SER A 60 -51.86 10.24 -18.29
C SER A 60 -52.78 11.27 -17.61
N GLU A 61 -52.77 12.55 -18.02
CA GLU A 61 -53.63 13.66 -17.53
C GLU A 61 -53.56 14.01 -16.02
N ASP A 62 -52.68 13.40 -15.23
CA ASP A 62 -52.58 13.63 -13.78
C ASP A 62 -51.51 14.68 -13.40
N GLU A 63 -51.80 15.95 -13.67
CA GLU A 63 -50.89 17.09 -13.38
C GLU A 63 -50.50 17.20 -11.89
N ILE A 64 -51.44 16.89 -10.97
CA ILE A 64 -51.21 16.89 -9.52
C ILE A 64 -50.21 15.79 -9.10
N LEU A 65 -50.25 14.61 -9.74
CA LEU A 65 -49.30 13.54 -9.44
C LEU A 65 -47.89 13.87 -9.93
N ALA A 66 -47.77 14.60 -11.03
CA ALA A 66 -46.48 15.05 -11.54
C ALA A 66 -45.78 16.02 -10.56
N GLN A 67 -46.53 16.96 -9.97
CA GLN A 67 -45.98 17.90 -8.99
C GLN A 67 -45.51 17.20 -7.70
N VAL A 68 -46.34 16.33 -7.12
CA VAL A 68 -45.99 15.57 -5.89
C VAL A 68 -44.76 14.67 -6.10
N ARG A 69 -44.62 14.08 -7.29
CA ARG A 69 -43.44 13.27 -7.63
C ARG A 69 -42.19 14.11 -7.79
N ASN A 70 -42.27 15.31 -8.35
CA ASN A 70 -41.12 16.21 -8.47
C ASN A 70 -40.58 16.64 -7.10
N GLU A 71 -41.45 16.94 -6.14
CA GLU A 71 -41.03 17.25 -4.77
C GLU A 71 -40.36 16.05 -4.08
N ARG A 72 -40.95 14.84 -4.22
CA ARG A 72 -40.33 13.61 -3.71
C ARG A 72 -38.98 13.32 -4.35
N ARG A 73 -38.86 13.54 -5.67
CA ARG A 73 -37.60 13.38 -6.41
C ARG A 73 -36.49 14.26 -5.83
N GLN A 74 -36.79 15.52 -5.52
CA GLN A 74 -35.77 16.41 -4.93
C GLN A 74 -35.32 15.89 -3.56
N GLY A 75 -36.26 15.46 -2.70
CA GLY A 75 -35.94 14.86 -1.41
C GLY A 75 -35.11 13.58 -1.54
N ASP A 76 -35.49 12.69 -2.44
CA ASP A 76 -34.78 11.43 -2.70
C ASP A 76 -33.39 11.68 -3.28
N ARG A 77 -33.24 12.64 -4.19
CA ARG A 77 -31.93 13.02 -4.77
C ARG A 77 -30.98 13.55 -3.71
N VAL A 78 -31.44 14.44 -2.83
CA VAL A 78 -30.64 14.98 -1.70
C VAL A 78 -30.27 13.86 -0.72
N ASN A 79 -31.21 12.98 -0.38
CA ASN A 79 -30.94 11.82 0.46
C ASN A 79 -29.91 10.90 -0.19
N TYR A 80 -30.05 10.64 -1.50
CA TYR A 80 -29.10 9.84 -2.26
C TYR A 80 -27.71 10.47 -2.23
N GLU A 81 -27.59 11.76 -2.53
CA GLU A 81 -26.32 12.50 -2.52
C GLU A 81 -25.63 12.46 -1.14
N SER A 82 -26.40 12.63 -0.06
CA SER A 82 -25.85 12.63 1.31
C SER A 82 -25.22 11.29 1.74
N ARG A 83 -25.59 10.19 1.07
CA ARG A 83 -25.05 8.84 1.32
C ARG A 83 -23.71 8.61 0.63
N TRP A 84 -23.30 9.49 -0.27
CA TRP A 84 -22.00 9.41 -0.93
C TRP A 84 -20.99 10.23 -0.16
N GLN A 85 -20.26 9.58 0.73
CA GLN A 85 -19.23 10.23 1.51
C GLN A 85 -17.89 9.54 1.25
N PHE A 86 -16.95 10.34 0.76
CA PHE A 86 -15.55 9.97 0.72
C PHE A 86 -14.87 10.52 1.96
N THR A 87 -14.22 9.66 2.72
CA THR A 87 -13.57 10.01 3.98
C THR A 87 -12.17 9.43 4.03
N VAL A 88 -11.32 10.11 4.77
CA VAL A 88 -10.02 9.61 5.18
C VAL A 88 -10.05 9.41 6.68
N THR A 89 -9.54 8.28 7.13
CA THR A 89 -9.31 7.98 8.54
C THR A 89 -7.82 7.80 8.77
N LEU A 90 -7.27 8.59 9.69
CA LEU A 90 -5.93 8.42 10.23
C LEU A 90 -6.05 7.74 11.59
N SER A 91 -5.34 6.64 11.79
CA SER A 91 -5.27 5.97 13.10
C SER A 91 -3.87 6.16 13.69
N ASP A 92 -3.81 6.64 14.92
CA ASP A 92 -2.62 6.80 15.75
C ASP A 92 -2.80 5.98 17.04
N GLY A 93 -2.48 4.69 16.95
CA GLY A 93 -2.75 3.76 18.05
C GLY A 93 -4.26 3.63 18.30
N PRO A 94 -4.78 4.03 19.49
CA PRO A 94 -6.22 3.99 19.79
C PRO A 94 -7.00 5.21 19.29
N GLU A 95 -6.33 6.27 18.84
CA GLU A 95 -6.98 7.50 18.40
C GLU A 95 -7.23 7.46 16.89
N GLU A 96 -8.39 7.93 16.45
CA GLU A 96 -8.77 7.99 15.04
C GLU A 96 -9.34 9.35 14.68
N VAL A 97 -8.85 9.94 13.60
CA VAL A 97 -9.35 11.20 13.03
C VAL A 97 -9.95 10.90 11.66
N THR A 98 -11.24 11.19 11.49
CA THR A 98 -11.98 10.92 10.24
C THR A 98 -12.59 12.19 9.68
N GLY A 99 -12.48 12.39 8.37
CA GLY A 99 -13.00 13.58 7.70
C GLY A 99 -12.55 13.71 6.24
N PRO A 100 -12.71 14.91 5.64
CA PRO A 100 -12.23 15.21 4.30
C PRO A 100 -10.70 15.09 4.19
N VAL A 101 -10.20 14.69 3.01
CA VAL A 101 -8.76 14.45 2.77
C VAL A 101 -7.89 15.61 3.25
N ARG A 102 -8.24 16.84 2.88
CA ARG A 102 -7.40 18.02 3.19
C ARG A 102 -7.38 18.40 4.66
N GLU A 103 -8.47 18.17 5.37
CA GLU A 103 -8.61 18.53 6.80
C GLU A 103 -7.87 17.50 7.65
N VAL A 104 -8.15 16.23 7.42
CA VAL A 104 -7.53 15.11 8.13
C VAL A 104 -6.01 15.11 7.96
N PHE A 105 -5.52 15.35 6.75
CA PHE A 105 -4.08 15.41 6.53
C PHE A 105 -3.39 16.60 7.19
N GLN A 106 -4.08 17.64 7.67
CA GLN A 106 -3.44 18.70 8.48
C GLN A 106 -2.94 18.17 9.83
N GLU A 107 -3.60 17.15 10.36
CA GLU A 107 -3.23 16.48 11.62
C GLU A 107 -2.24 15.32 11.42
N PHE A 108 -1.84 15.06 10.17
CA PHE A 108 -0.96 13.95 9.84
C PHE A 108 0.46 14.13 10.40
N ASP A 109 0.84 13.27 11.35
CA ASP A 109 2.21 13.09 11.82
C ASP A 109 2.76 11.71 11.41
N ARG A 110 3.71 11.71 10.46
CA ARG A 110 4.37 10.50 9.97
C ARG A 110 4.96 9.60 11.06
N ARG A 111 5.33 10.15 12.22
CA ARG A 111 6.03 9.40 13.29
C ARG A 111 5.09 8.50 14.05
N THR A 112 3.90 8.99 14.37
CA THR A 112 2.97 8.34 15.29
C THR A 112 1.98 7.43 14.55
N HIS A 113 1.52 7.88 13.38
CA HIS A 113 0.45 7.24 12.63
C HIS A 113 0.75 5.78 12.30
N THR A 114 -0.18 4.89 12.61
CA THR A 114 -0.07 3.45 12.38
C THR A 114 -0.80 3.03 11.10
N LYS A 115 -1.90 3.72 10.77
CA LYS A 115 -2.77 3.40 9.64
C LYS A 115 -3.34 4.65 8.96
N VAL A 116 -3.44 4.59 7.63
CA VAL A 116 -4.15 5.59 6.80
C VAL A 116 -5.18 4.85 5.96
N THR A 117 -6.45 5.20 6.08
CA THR A 117 -7.55 4.58 5.33
C THR A 117 -8.25 5.63 4.49
N PHE A 118 -8.30 5.41 3.18
CA PHE A 118 -9.18 6.14 2.27
C PHE A 118 -10.39 5.27 2.00
N SER A 119 -11.60 5.79 2.21
CA SER A 119 -12.81 5.04 1.95
C SER A 119 -13.92 5.89 1.34
N GLY A 120 -14.53 5.35 0.29
CA GLY A 120 -15.80 5.83 -0.24
C GLY A 120 -16.79 4.67 -0.25
N ALA A 121 -17.94 4.85 0.37
CA ALA A 121 -19.01 3.86 0.38
C ALA A 121 -20.30 4.50 -0.12
N ALA A 122 -21.01 3.80 -1.01
CA ALA A 122 -22.23 4.28 -1.61
C ALA A 122 -23.41 3.39 -1.24
N GLY A 123 -24.43 4.01 -0.66
CA GLY A 123 -25.68 3.37 -0.28
C GLY A 123 -25.87 3.30 1.24
N PRO A 124 -27.04 2.81 1.71
CA PRO A 124 -27.23 2.52 3.12
C PRO A 124 -26.23 1.44 3.55
N VAL A 125 -25.74 1.53 4.80
CA VAL A 125 -24.70 0.64 5.38
C VAL A 125 -24.96 -0.84 5.11
N ASP A 126 -26.23 -1.24 5.04
CA ASP A 126 -26.64 -2.64 4.87
C ASP A 126 -26.62 -3.13 3.41
N LYS A 127 -26.50 -2.24 2.43
CA LYS A 127 -26.52 -2.55 0.99
C LYS A 127 -25.48 -1.76 0.21
N GLU A 128 -24.28 -1.56 0.78
CA GLU A 128 -23.15 -0.91 0.10
C GLU A 128 -22.93 -1.51 -1.30
N ARG A 129 -23.43 -0.81 -2.33
CA ARG A 129 -23.40 -1.28 -3.73
C ARG A 129 -22.00 -1.11 -4.29
N ASP A 130 -21.47 0.09 -4.06
CA ASP A 130 -20.16 0.50 -4.53
C ASP A 130 -19.35 0.93 -3.30
N ARG A 131 -18.21 0.29 -3.08
CA ARG A 131 -17.27 0.57 -2.00
C ARG A 131 -15.86 0.54 -2.54
N VAL A 132 -15.09 1.57 -2.24
CA VAL A 132 -13.65 1.59 -2.45
C VAL A 132 -12.96 1.84 -1.13
N LYS A 133 -11.94 1.05 -0.83
CA LYS A 133 -11.12 1.18 0.37
C LYS A 133 -9.65 1.04 0.00
N VAL A 134 -8.82 1.99 0.41
CA VAL A 134 -7.36 1.89 0.34
C VAL A 134 -6.83 2.02 1.77
N GLU A 135 -6.12 1.01 2.26
CA GLU A 135 -5.53 1.01 3.61
C GLU A 135 -4.01 0.95 3.50
N PHE A 136 -3.32 1.83 4.20
CA PHE A 136 -1.88 1.80 4.42
C PHE A 136 -1.64 1.47 5.90
N GLU A 137 -0.85 0.46 6.22
CA GLU A 137 -0.66 0.01 7.61
C GLU A 137 0.78 -0.40 7.91
N LYS A 138 1.38 0.17 8.97
CA LYS A 138 2.76 -0.13 9.40
C LYS A 138 2.92 -1.53 9.98
N ALA A 139 1.90 -2.02 10.69
CA ALA A 139 1.97 -3.29 11.42
C ALA A 139 1.58 -4.51 10.57
N HIS A 140 0.98 -4.30 9.41
CA HIS A 140 0.45 -5.38 8.60
C HIS A 140 1.54 -6.01 7.69
N PRO A 141 1.50 -7.34 7.45
CA PRO A 141 2.40 -8.01 6.50
C PRO A 141 2.40 -7.44 5.07
N GLU A 142 1.32 -6.78 4.72
CA GLU A 142 1.09 -6.12 3.44
C GLU A 142 0.87 -4.66 3.78
N ALA A 143 1.76 -3.80 3.31
CA ALA A 143 1.76 -2.39 3.63
C ALA A 143 0.53 -1.66 3.11
N VAL A 144 0.02 -2.08 1.96
CA VAL A 144 -1.11 -1.41 1.29
C VAL A 144 -2.12 -2.43 0.81
N PHE A 145 -3.40 -2.14 1.04
CA PHE A 145 -4.54 -2.89 0.54
C PHE A 145 -5.46 -1.99 -0.26
N LEU A 146 -5.73 -2.37 -1.51
CA LEU A 146 -6.79 -1.80 -2.33
C LEU A 146 -7.92 -2.82 -2.41
N HIS A 147 -9.12 -2.44 -1.97
CA HIS A 147 -10.34 -3.21 -2.07
C HIS A 147 -11.41 -2.42 -2.79
N VAL A 148 -11.94 -2.97 -3.89
CA VAL A 148 -12.97 -2.35 -4.70
C VAL A 148 -14.13 -3.34 -4.86
N ARG A 149 -15.31 -2.94 -4.40
CA ARG A 149 -16.57 -3.63 -4.60
C ARG A 149 -17.49 -2.71 -5.38
N SER A 150 -18.16 -3.23 -6.41
CA SER A 150 -19.06 -2.43 -7.24
C SER A 150 -20.10 -3.31 -7.91
N THR A 151 -21.28 -2.75 -8.13
CA THR A 151 -22.29 -3.31 -9.04
C THR A 151 -21.89 -3.11 -10.51
N ASP A 152 -21.10 -2.09 -10.81
CA ASP A 152 -20.53 -1.81 -12.13
C ASP A 152 -19.10 -2.39 -12.25
N PRO A 153 -18.89 -3.46 -13.05
CA PRO A 153 -17.58 -4.07 -13.25
C PRO A 153 -16.62 -3.19 -14.05
N GLY A 154 -17.13 -2.29 -14.90
CA GLY A 154 -16.32 -1.36 -15.69
C GLY A 154 -15.66 -0.34 -14.80
N TRP A 155 -16.45 0.31 -13.93
CA TRP A 155 -15.92 1.24 -12.92
C TRP A 155 -14.93 0.55 -11.96
N ALA A 156 -15.26 -0.65 -11.47
CA ALA A 156 -14.35 -1.39 -10.59
C ALA A 156 -12.99 -1.67 -11.25
N ARG A 157 -12.97 -2.02 -12.55
CA ARG A 157 -11.71 -2.21 -13.31
C ARG A 157 -10.94 -0.91 -13.46
N GLN A 158 -11.63 0.20 -13.75
CA GLN A 158 -11.01 1.51 -13.91
C GLN A 158 -10.33 1.98 -12.62
N VAL A 159 -11.05 1.92 -11.49
CA VAL A 159 -10.50 2.26 -10.17
C VAL A 159 -9.34 1.34 -9.85
N MET A 160 -9.50 0.03 -10.07
CA MET A 160 -8.44 -0.94 -9.80
C MET A 160 -7.17 -0.63 -10.58
N SER A 161 -7.28 -0.33 -11.88
CA SER A 161 -6.13 -0.01 -12.72
C SER A 161 -5.45 1.27 -12.27
N LYS A 162 -6.20 2.38 -12.21
CA LYS A 162 -5.65 3.70 -11.88
C LYS A 162 -5.01 3.73 -10.50
N MET A 163 -5.70 3.21 -9.49
CA MET A 163 -5.17 3.18 -8.13
C MET A 163 -4.01 2.21 -8.00
N SER A 164 -4.01 1.10 -8.75
CA SER A 164 -2.85 0.21 -8.75
C SER A 164 -1.59 0.88 -9.30
N ASP A 165 -1.73 1.69 -10.34
CA ASP A 165 -0.60 2.38 -10.96
C ASP A 165 -0.06 3.45 -10.01
N GLU A 166 -0.93 4.28 -9.44
CA GLU A 166 -0.55 5.34 -8.48
C GLU A 166 0.06 4.76 -7.18
N ILE A 167 -0.53 3.72 -6.60
CA ILE A 167 0.05 3.05 -5.41
C ILE A 167 1.36 2.36 -5.78
N GLY A 168 1.43 1.74 -6.97
CA GLY A 168 2.60 1.04 -7.47
C GLY A 168 3.83 1.93 -7.63
N MET A 169 3.65 3.23 -7.92
CA MET A 169 4.77 4.19 -7.99
C MET A 169 5.50 4.35 -6.65
N GLY A 170 4.80 4.22 -5.53
CA GLY A 170 5.40 4.26 -4.20
C GLY A 170 5.94 2.90 -3.71
N SER A 171 5.86 1.84 -4.52
CA SER A 171 6.43 0.54 -4.15
C SER A 171 7.95 0.59 -4.30
N PRO A 172 8.73 0.50 -3.20
CA PRO A 172 10.18 0.54 -3.30
C PRO A 172 10.72 -0.72 -4.00
N TRP A 173 11.88 -0.61 -4.66
CA TRP A 173 12.49 -1.73 -5.37
C TRP A 173 12.77 -2.93 -4.46
N TRP A 174 12.97 -2.72 -3.16
CA TRP A 174 13.19 -3.77 -2.15
C TRP A 174 11.91 -4.42 -1.63
N ALA A 175 10.72 -3.98 -2.07
CA ALA A 175 9.44 -4.59 -1.69
C ALA A 175 9.38 -6.10 -1.98
N PHE A 176 10.12 -6.57 -2.99
CA PHE A 176 10.21 -8.00 -3.31
C PHE A 176 10.74 -8.84 -2.13
N LEU A 177 11.55 -8.28 -1.23
CA LEU A 177 12.08 -9.00 -0.05
C LEU A 177 11.00 -9.49 0.90
N TYR A 178 9.81 -8.89 0.83
CA TYR A 178 8.65 -9.31 1.61
C TYR A 178 7.88 -10.47 0.97
N THR A 179 8.06 -10.70 -0.34
CA THR A 179 7.40 -11.80 -1.04
C THR A 179 7.99 -13.16 -0.64
N PRO A 180 7.23 -14.27 -0.77
CA PRO A 180 7.76 -15.61 -0.49
C PRO A 180 9.03 -15.94 -1.29
N LEU A 181 9.08 -15.52 -2.55
CA LEU A 181 10.24 -15.72 -3.42
C LEU A 181 11.45 -14.90 -2.95
N GLY A 182 11.27 -13.61 -2.66
CA GLY A 182 12.35 -12.75 -2.17
C GLY A 182 12.94 -13.25 -0.85
N ARG A 183 12.09 -13.69 0.10
CA ARG A 183 12.55 -14.32 1.34
C ARG A 183 13.34 -15.59 1.10
N SER A 184 12.92 -16.42 0.15
CA SER A 184 13.61 -17.68 -0.16
C SER A 184 14.98 -17.44 -0.78
N LEU A 185 15.05 -16.51 -1.75
CA LEU A 185 16.32 -16.07 -2.35
C LEU A 185 17.28 -15.52 -1.30
N TYR A 186 16.78 -14.63 -0.44
CA TYR A 186 17.60 -14.03 0.61
C TYR A 186 18.12 -15.05 1.62
N ARG A 187 17.28 -16.01 2.04
CA ARG A 187 17.71 -17.13 2.88
C ARG A 187 18.81 -17.92 2.22
N GLY A 188 18.67 -18.25 0.92
CA GLY A 188 19.69 -18.95 0.15
C GLY A 188 21.01 -18.21 0.10
N ILE A 189 20.99 -16.89 -0.13
CA ILE A 189 22.19 -16.03 -0.11
C ILE A 189 22.82 -16.02 1.28
N SER A 190 22.02 -15.79 2.33
CA SER A 190 22.52 -15.74 3.71
C SER A 190 23.18 -17.06 4.13
N TRP A 191 22.53 -18.20 3.83
CA TRP A 191 23.10 -19.52 4.10
C TRP A 191 24.36 -19.80 3.28
N SER A 192 24.42 -19.37 2.03
CA SER A 192 25.62 -19.49 1.19
C SER A 192 26.79 -18.71 1.78
N VAL A 193 26.56 -17.48 2.26
CA VAL A 193 27.59 -16.65 2.91
C VAL A 193 28.06 -17.30 4.20
N ILE A 194 27.15 -17.81 5.04
CA ILE A 194 27.50 -18.53 6.28
C ILE A 194 28.34 -19.76 5.94
N TYR A 195 27.87 -20.59 5.02
CA TYR A 195 28.55 -21.83 4.63
C TYR A 195 29.94 -21.56 4.07
N PHE A 196 30.08 -20.60 3.15
CA PHE A 196 31.38 -20.24 2.57
C PHE A 196 32.33 -19.67 3.62
N SER A 197 31.83 -18.85 4.53
CA SER A 197 32.63 -18.29 5.63
C SER A 197 33.12 -19.39 6.58
N LEU A 198 32.25 -20.32 6.98
CA LEU A 198 32.65 -21.50 7.77
C LEU A 198 33.66 -22.36 7.02
N TYR A 199 33.41 -22.65 5.74
CA TYR A 199 34.33 -23.41 4.90
C TYR A 199 35.71 -22.74 4.85
N SER A 200 35.77 -21.41 4.70
CA SER A 200 37.04 -20.68 4.67
C SER A 200 37.79 -20.72 6.02
N LEU A 201 37.09 -20.78 7.16
CA LEU A 201 37.73 -20.93 8.48
C LEU A 201 38.32 -22.33 8.69
N PHE A 202 37.63 -23.36 8.21
CA PHE A 202 38.01 -24.75 8.49
C PHE A 202 38.80 -25.43 7.37
N SER A 203 38.90 -24.80 6.19
CA SER A 203 39.59 -25.39 5.04
C SER A 203 41.12 -25.30 5.22
N PRO A 204 41.84 -26.44 5.20
CA PRO A 204 43.30 -26.47 5.29
C PRO A 204 44.00 -25.93 4.02
N ILE A 205 43.23 -25.49 3.01
CA ILE A 205 43.71 -25.04 1.70
C ILE A 205 44.30 -23.62 1.75
N PHE A 206 44.10 -22.86 2.83
CA PHE A 206 44.71 -21.55 3.03
C PHE A 206 45.88 -21.62 4.04
N PRO A 207 47.07 -22.14 3.65
CA PRO A 207 48.23 -22.16 4.52
C PRO A 207 48.72 -20.73 4.77
N SER A 208 48.58 -20.26 6.02
CA SER A 208 49.14 -19.01 6.50
C SER A 208 50.66 -19.13 6.57
N LYS A 209 51.35 -18.80 5.47
CA LYS A 209 52.80 -19.00 5.46
C LYS A 209 53.55 -17.98 6.32
N GLU A 210 53.18 -16.70 6.34
CA GLU A 210 53.85 -15.71 7.22
C GLU A 210 52.85 -14.60 7.60
N ASP A 211 52.31 -14.69 8.82
CA ASP A 211 51.36 -13.82 9.54
C ASP A 211 50.54 -12.72 8.81
N PRO A 212 49.31 -13.09 8.39
CA PRO A 212 48.14 -12.20 8.50
C PRO A 212 46.91 -12.96 9.04
N ALA A 213 47.12 -14.00 9.85
CA ALA A 213 46.06 -14.90 10.32
C ALA A 213 44.97 -14.15 11.12
N PHE A 214 45.36 -13.16 11.92
CA PHE A 214 44.42 -12.40 12.75
C PHE A 214 43.41 -11.58 11.92
N ASN A 215 43.88 -10.79 10.95
CA ASN A 215 43.00 -9.94 10.14
C ASN A 215 42.05 -10.77 9.25
N GLN A 216 42.51 -11.93 8.75
CA GLN A 216 41.66 -12.84 7.99
C GLN A 216 40.60 -13.50 8.86
N VAL A 217 40.98 -14.00 10.04
CA VAL A 217 40.03 -14.59 11.00
C VAL A 217 39.00 -13.55 11.45
N VAL A 218 39.43 -12.33 11.79
CA VAL A 218 38.52 -11.22 12.15
C VAL A 218 37.57 -10.90 11.00
N GLY A 219 38.06 -10.84 9.76
CA GLY A 219 37.22 -10.61 8.58
C GLY A 219 36.16 -11.70 8.38
N ILE A 220 36.54 -12.97 8.53
CA ILE A 220 35.60 -14.08 8.36
C ILE A 220 34.58 -14.14 9.51
N VAL A 221 35.01 -13.88 10.75
CA VAL A 221 34.10 -13.79 11.91
C VAL A 221 33.12 -12.64 11.72
N ALA A 222 33.57 -11.47 11.24
CA ALA A 222 32.70 -10.34 10.95
C ALA A 222 31.67 -10.66 9.85
N LEU A 223 32.07 -11.35 8.77
CA LEU A 223 31.16 -11.83 7.73
C LEU A 223 30.13 -12.83 8.28
N LEU A 224 30.56 -13.76 9.14
CA LEU A 224 29.65 -14.73 9.78
C LEU A 224 28.61 -14.04 10.65
N LEU A 225 29.05 -13.13 11.53
CA LEU A 225 28.15 -12.36 12.39
C LEU A 225 27.19 -11.53 11.57
N GLY A 226 27.67 -10.86 10.51
CA GLY A 226 26.83 -10.12 9.57
C GLY A 226 25.78 -11.02 8.91
N ALA A 227 26.17 -12.18 8.39
CA ALA A 227 25.27 -13.12 7.74
C ALA A 227 24.25 -13.74 8.71
N LEU A 228 24.64 -14.01 9.96
CA LEU A 228 23.74 -14.47 11.01
C LEU A 228 22.73 -13.39 11.40
N LEU A 229 23.15 -12.13 11.54
CA LEU A 229 22.24 -11.01 11.80
C LEU A 229 21.25 -10.81 10.65
N LEU A 230 21.72 -10.92 9.41
CA LEU A 230 20.88 -10.84 8.21
C LEU A 230 19.89 -12.01 8.13
N ALA A 231 20.33 -13.24 8.39
CA ALA A 231 19.47 -14.42 8.43
C ALA A 231 18.42 -14.32 9.54
N TRP A 232 18.82 -13.84 10.72
CA TRP A 232 17.92 -13.57 11.84
C TRP A 232 16.88 -12.52 11.46
N ALA A 233 17.31 -11.42 10.85
CA ALA A 233 16.40 -10.35 10.45
C ALA A 233 15.37 -10.80 9.41
N VAL A 234 15.75 -11.64 8.44
CA VAL A 234 14.79 -12.13 7.44
C VAL A 234 13.85 -13.20 7.98
N ASN A 235 14.26 -13.94 9.01
CA ASN A 235 13.36 -14.85 9.71
C ASN A 235 12.45 -14.15 10.71
N ASN A 236 12.85 -12.99 11.24
CA ASN A 236 12.07 -12.21 12.17
C ASN A 236 11.47 -10.96 11.49
N ARG A 237 10.19 -11.06 11.09
CA ARG A 237 9.47 -9.94 10.43
C ARG A 237 9.56 -8.62 11.20
N ARG A 238 9.58 -8.67 12.54
CA ARG A 238 9.70 -7.46 13.36
C ARG A 238 11.04 -6.76 13.14
N SER A 239 12.12 -7.53 13.06
CA SER A 239 13.46 -7.02 12.76
C SER A 239 13.56 -6.52 11.31
N LEU A 240 12.96 -7.23 10.36
CA LEU A 240 12.90 -6.78 8.97
C LEU A 240 12.17 -5.44 8.84
N ASN A 241 10.99 -5.30 9.46
CA ASN A 241 10.23 -4.05 9.47
C ASN A 241 10.96 -2.90 10.18
N TRP A 242 11.87 -3.20 11.10
CA TRP A 242 12.70 -2.16 11.72
C TRP A 242 13.74 -1.59 10.74
N MET A 243 14.31 -2.43 9.88
CA MET A 243 15.32 -1.99 8.89
C MET A 243 14.71 -1.52 7.57
N LEU A 244 13.63 -2.17 7.14
CA LEU A 244 12.91 -1.96 5.89
C LEU A 244 11.43 -1.78 6.23
N PRO A 245 10.95 -0.62 6.71
CA PRO A 245 9.56 -0.49 7.13
C PRO A 245 8.59 -0.86 6.01
N SER A 246 7.56 -1.67 6.28
CA SER A 246 6.59 -2.04 5.24
C SER A 246 5.86 -0.81 4.73
N PHE A 247 5.47 0.11 5.60
CA PHE A 247 4.89 1.40 5.24
C PHE A 247 5.73 2.56 5.83
N GLU A 248 6.20 3.46 4.95
CA GLU A 248 7.00 4.62 5.34
C GLU A 248 6.52 5.89 4.63
N VAL A 249 6.39 6.99 5.39
CA VAL A 249 6.11 8.32 4.82
C VAL A 249 7.32 9.23 5.02
N THR A 250 7.82 9.78 3.91
CA THR A 250 9.07 10.55 3.81
C THR A 250 8.77 12.03 3.55
N ASP A 251 9.66 12.93 4.01
CA ASP A 251 9.56 14.37 3.73
C ASP A 251 10.52 14.74 2.59
N GLY A 252 10.39 14.08 1.43
CA GLY A 252 11.26 14.31 0.26
C GLY A 252 12.67 13.73 0.36
N GLY A 253 12.99 13.00 1.43
CA GLY A 253 14.23 12.23 1.57
C GLY A 253 14.10 10.81 1.06
N GLN A 254 15.24 10.13 0.82
CA GLN A 254 15.24 8.70 0.51
C GLN A 254 14.58 7.88 1.65
N PRO A 255 13.77 6.85 1.34
CA PRO A 255 13.22 5.93 2.34
C PRO A 255 14.30 5.28 3.21
N THR A 256 14.00 5.04 4.48
CA THR A 256 14.89 4.40 5.46
C THR A 256 15.41 3.07 4.94
N GLY A 257 14.53 2.24 4.36
CA GLY A 257 14.94 0.94 3.82
C GLY A 257 15.95 1.07 2.68
N THR A 258 15.81 2.09 1.82
CA THR A 258 16.76 2.36 0.74
C THR A 258 18.11 2.80 1.29
N ARG A 259 18.13 3.70 2.28
CA ARG A 259 19.38 4.15 2.94
C ARG A 259 20.11 2.99 3.61
N PHE A 260 19.37 2.14 4.31
CA PHE A 260 19.92 0.95 4.95
C PHE A 260 20.59 0.02 3.93
N LEU A 261 19.91 -0.29 2.81
CA LEU A 261 20.46 -1.17 1.78
C LEU A 261 21.69 -0.56 1.08
N LEU A 262 21.69 0.74 0.82
CA LEU A 262 22.86 1.44 0.28
C LEU A 262 24.05 1.40 1.25
N TYR A 263 23.79 1.57 2.55
CA TYR A 263 24.83 1.47 3.57
C TYR A 263 25.45 0.05 3.62
N ILE A 264 24.61 -0.99 3.62
CA ILE A 264 25.08 -2.39 3.61
C ILE A 264 25.86 -2.69 2.32
N ALA A 265 25.39 -2.22 1.16
CA ALA A 265 26.09 -2.37 -0.11
C ALA A 265 27.47 -1.66 -0.09
N GLY A 266 27.52 -0.45 0.48
CA GLY A 266 28.77 0.30 0.65
C GLY A 266 29.77 -0.43 1.55
N LEU A 267 29.31 -0.98 2.69
CA LEU A 267 30.15 -1.79 3.56
C LEU A 267 30.69 -3.04 2.86
N ALA A 268 29.84 -3.74 2.10
CA ALA A 268 30.24 -4.93 1.35
C ALA A 268 31.31 -4.61 0.29
N LEU A 269 31.16 -3.49 -0.43
CA LEU A 269 32.14 -3.03 -1.40
C LEU A 269 33.46 -2.61 -0.75
N ALA A 270 33.41 -1.88 0.35
CA ALA A 270 34.61 -1.48 1.10
C ALA A 270 35.38 -2.70 1.61
N PHE A 271 34.67 -3.71 2.13
CA PHE A 271 35.26 -4.97 2.57
C PHE A 271 35.91 -5.73 1.42
N ALA A 272 35.22 -5.86 0.28
CA ALA A 272 35.78 -6.51 -0.92
C ALA A 272 37.04 -5.78 -1.43
N ALA A 273 37.01 -4.44 -1.47
CA ALA A 273 38.16 -3.63 -1.86
C ALA A 273 39.35 -3.84 -0.90
N GLY A 274 39.11 -3.89 0.41
CA GLY A 274 40.14 -4.17 1.41
C GLY A 274 40.81 -5.53 1.21
N ILE A 275 40.04 -6.58 0.89
CA ILE A 275 40.59 -7.91 0.56
C ILE A 275 41.47 -7.84 -0.69
N ILE A 276 41.02 -7.16 -1.73
CA ILE A 276 41.75 -7.05 -3.01
C ILE A 276 43.07 -6.28 -2.79
N VAL A 277 43.03 -5.13 -2.12
CA VAL A 277 44.22 -4.31 -1.83
C VAL A 277 45.24 -5.10 -1.00
N ASN A 278 44.77 -5.83 0.03
CA ASN A 278 45.63 -6.66 0.87
C ASN A 278 46.17 -7.92 0.16
N ARG A 279 45.60 -8.31 -0.98
CA ARG A 279 46.11 -9.42 -1.81
C ARG A 279 47.14 -8.96 -2.84
N ILE A 280 47.08 -7.68 -3.23
CA ILE A 280 47.99 -7.09 -4.21
C ILE A 280 49.26 -6.54 -3.54
N SER A 281 49.12 -6.02 -2.32
CA SER A 281 50.23 -5.52 -1.49
C SER A 281 51.01 -6.66 -0.87
#